data_AF-A0A3G2S3Q1-F1
#
_entry.id   AF-A0A3G2S3Q1-F1
#
_cell.length_a   1.000
_cell.length_b   1.000
_cell.length_c   1.000
_cell.angle_alpha   90.00
_cell.angle_beta   90.00
_cell.angle_gamma   90.00
#
_symmetry.space_group_name_H-M   'P 1'
#
loop_
_entity.id
_entity.type
_entity.pdbx_description
1 polymer ?
#
loop_
_entity_poly.entity_id
_entity_poly.type
_entity_poly.pdbx_seq_one_letter_code
_entity_poly.pdbx_strand_id
1 'polypeptide(L)'
;MSEIPTTDTFQALMTRYAPGYRRSRSDTFPLTDPTLTASQLVSQAAQADHWRRIASMTKEYILTSVRHSEALPASDVDTLLAWWHLRLVSLWKLHFFSHLQEEMHALWQVLESVQVYEGNDLRVLVDTPHVSFPMHVLRAQVLLQNDRRRGVQLLWKHMQRAKEASADSVWRARYVRVALLLSSLLVEMDALPAATSLVDELASRLGSTDAALALVLCRLYLQMSDMASASRMLSCAKSAADPADAALHTAILNHEAMTQFISEPHADHEKLVVNKEVVDQALTNTMALDAFFHGHILESIQILERLMHEHPTTFTTTRALAPNLLTLHSMGANHPQEEKQRVVRFLVQSAGDDPCNLYDIMLTSVLYWQRHRLWGLLPECTRARLLSWRRQYVPLEVFDWHSATRAGLSSTLFDIEANIRDGDARAGLDEAGMQQLHHIMQQQGISFDEARLQRHRQLLQQNRIDPQTGIPLDAKAVTRL
;
A
#
# COMPACT_ATOMS: atom_id res chain seq x y z
N MET A 1 -11.56 -9.33 26.38
CA MET A 1 -11.34 -9.98 25.06
C MET A 1 -12.66 -9.99 24.31
N SER A 2 -12.70 -9.33 23.17
CA SER A 2 -13.90 -9.23 22.32
C SER A 2 -14.20 -10.57 21.64
N GLU A 3 -15.49 -10.86 21.43
CA GLU A 3 -15.89 -11.96 20.55
C GLU A 3 -15.56 -11.63 19.11
N ILE A 4 -15.11 -12.64 18.37
CA ILE A 4 -14.85 -12.49 16.94
C ILE A 4 -16.20 -12.45 16.24
N PRO A 5 -16.48 -11.47 15.37
CA PRO A 5 -17.72 -11.43 14.61
C PRO A 5 -17.93 -12.73 13.81
N THR A 6 -19.09 -13.35 14.02
CA THR A 6 -19.54 -14.52 13.25
C THR A 6 -19.90 -14.15 11.81
N THR A 7 -20.41 -12.93 11.61
CA THR A 7 -20.64 -12.33 10.30
C THR A 7 -19.43 -11.52 9.88
N ASP A 8 -18.69 -11.99 8.88
CA ASP A 8 -17.64 -11.21 8.23
C ASP A 8 -18.25 -10.19 7.24
N THR A 9 -17.53 -9.11 6.98
CA THR A 9 -17.69 -8.23 5.81
C THR A 9 -17.83 -9.02 4.50
N PHE A 10 -17.14 -10.16 4.40
CA PHE A 10 -17.24 -11.10 3.30
C PHE A 10 -18.64 -11.72 3.15
N GLN A 11 -19.33 -12.01 4.26
CA GLN A 11 -20.69 -12.54 4.23
C GLN A 11 -21.69 -11.50 3.74
N ALA A 12 -21.47 -10.22 4.04
CA ALA A 12 -22.25 -9.12 3.48
C ALA A 12 -22.03 -8.97 1.96
N LEU A 13 -20.80 -9.16 1.48
CA LEU A 13 -20.47 -9.18 0.05
C LEU A 13 -21.10 -10.39 -0.67
N MET A 14 -21.02 -11.58 -0.08
CA MET A 14 -21.67 -12.77 -0.62
C MET A 14 -23.18 -12.59 -0.72
N THR A 15 -23.81 -12.00 0.30
CA THR A 15 -25.26 -11.75 0.29
C THR A 15 -25.64 -10.74 -0.80
N ARG A 16 -24.77 -9.75 -1.06
CA ARG A 16 -25.04 -8.69 -2.05
C ARG A 16 -24.72 -9.09 -3.49
N TYR A 17 -23.66 -9.87 -3.71
CA TYR A 17 -23.09 -10.12 -5.05
C TYR A 17 -23.13 -11.61 -5.49
N ALA A 18 -23.47 -12.53 -4.58
CA ALA A 18 -23.58 -13.97 -4.83
C ALA A 18 -24.65 -14.65 -3.94
N PRO A 19 -25.92 -14.21 -3.96
CA PRO A 19 -26.98 -14.77 -3.11
C PRO A 19 -27.18 -16.28 -3.40
N GLY A 20 -27.13 -17.10 -2.35
CA GLY A 20 -27.29 -18.57 -2.44
C GLY A 20 -25.99 -19.38 -2.50
N TYR A 21 -24.84 -18.72 -2.66
CA TYR A 21 -23.54 -19.39 -2.58
C TYR A 21 -23.18 -19.68 -1.12
N ARG A 22 -22.83 -20.93 -0.78
CA ARG A 22 -22.21 -21.28 0.51
C ARG A 22 -20.71 -21.47 0.28
N ARG A 23 -19.88 -20.95 1.18
CA ARG A 23 -18.44 -21.20 1.17
C ARG A 23 -18.22 -22.72 1.13
N SER A 24 -17.54 -23.21 0.09
CA SER A 24 -17.13 -24.60 0.02
C SER A 24 -15.77 -24.71 0.69
N ARG A 25 -15.68 -25.53 1.76
CA ARG A 25 -14.50 -25.79 2.61
C ARG A 25 -13.99 -24.59 3.43
N SER A 26 -14.20 -24.65 4.75
CA SER A 26 -13.19 -24.34 5.80
C SER A 26 -13.74 -24.37 7.23
N ASP A 27 -15.06 -24.53 7.44
CA ASP A 27 -15.62 -24.65 8.79
C ASP A 27 -15.68 -26.09 9.34
N THR A 28 -15.31 -27.09 8.54
CA THR A 28 -15.35 -28.52 8.94
C THR A 28 -13.98 -29.18 8.84
N PHE A 29 -12.97 -28.63 9.52
CA PHE A 29 -12.00 -29.53 10.14
C PHE A 29 -12.68 -30.10 11.40
N PRO A 30 -12.58 -31.41 11.69
CA PRO A 30 -13.22 -31.98 12.86
C PRO A 30 -12.89 -31.12 14.10
N LEU A 31 -13.97 -30.70 14.78
CA LEU A 31 -13.90 -30.11 16.10
C LEU A 31 -13.23 -31.15 16.99
N THR A 32 -12.06 -30.78 17.52
CA THR A 32 -11.30 -31.53 18.52
C THR A 32 -11.01 -32.99 18.15
N ASP A 33 -9.84 -33.23 17.56
CA ASP A 33 -9.23 -34.55 17.73
C ASP A 33 -8.74 -34.62 19.20
N PRO A 34 -9.38 -35.41 20.08
CA PRO A 34 -9.05 -35.43 21.51
C PRO A 34 -7.64 -35.96 21.79
N THR A 35 -6.96 -36.47 20.77
CA THR A 35 -5.59 -36.98 20.84
C THR A 35 -4.51 -35.90 20.69
N LEU A 36 -4.86 -34.71 20.19
CA LEU A 36 -3.91 -33.65 19.88
C LEU A 36 -3.85 -32.57 20.96
N THR A 37 -2.64 -32.11 21.28
CA THR A 37 -2.42 -30.99 22.20
C THR A 37 -2.88 -29.65 21.58
N ALA A 38 -3.16 -28.68 22.44
CA ALA A 38 -3.51 -27.31 22.05
C ALA A 38 -2.55 -26.70 21.02
N SER A 39 -1.24 -26.86 21.23
CA SER A 39 -0.19 -26.32 20.37
C SER A 39 -0.14 -27.03 19.02
N GLN A 40 -0.36 -28.34 18.98
CA GLN A 40 -0.44 -29.12 17.74
C GLN A 40 -1.66 -28.72 16.91
N LEU A 41 -2.82 -28.53 17.55
CA LEU A 41 -4.03 -28.07 16.87
C LEU A 41 -3.85 -26.66 16.28
N VAL A 42 -3.19 -25.74 17.01
CA VAL A 42 -2.87 -24.41 16.47
C VAL A 42 -1.85 -24.48 15.34
N SER A 43 -0.83 -25.35 15.44
CA SER A 43 0.14 -25.55 14.37
C SER A 43 -0.51 -26.07 13.09
N GLN A 44 -1.39 -27.06 13.19
CA GLN A 44 -2.18 -27.57 12.05
C GLN A 44 -3.11 -26.50 11.48
N ALA A 45 -3.79 -25.74 12.34
CA ALA A 45 -4.64 -24.64 11.90
C ALA A 45 -3.84 -23.53 11.19
N ALA A 46 -2.61 -23.24 11.65
CA ALA A 46 -1.72 -22.26 11.02
C ALA A 46 -1.20 -22.76 9.67
N GLN A 47 -0.88 -24.05 9.55
CA GLN A 47 -0.52 -24.68 8.27
C GLN A 47 -1.67 -24.65 7.27
N ALA A 48 -2.91 -24.73 7.75
CA ALA A 48 -4.13 -24.66 6.94
C ALA A 48 -4.67 -23.22 6.75
N ASP A 49 -3.94 -22.19 7.19
CA ASP A 49 -4.33 -20.77 7.09
C ASP A 49 -5.67 -20.41 7.76
N HIS A 50 -6.10 -21.20 8.75
CA HIS A 50 -7.38 -21.02 9.45
C HIS A 50 -7.25 -20.07 10.66
N TRP A 51 -6.97 -18.79 10.39
CA TRP A 51 -6.70 -17.79 11.44
C TRP A 51 -7.88 -17.55 12.39
N ARG A 52 -9.14 -17.66 11.92
CA ARG A 52 -10.34 -17.52 12.76
C ARG A 52 -10.38 -18.57 13.87
N ARG A 53 -10.04 -19.81 13.53
CA ARG A 53 -9.97 -20.92 14.48
C ARG A 53 -8.89 -20.69 15.52
N ILE A 54 -7.70 -20.25 15.09
CA ILE A 54 -6.59 -19.93 16.00
C ILE A 54 -7.01 -18.82 16.98
N ALA A 55 -7.67 -17.78 16.47
CA ALA A 55 -8.15 -16.68 17.30
C ALA A 55 -9.20 -17.13 18.33
N SER A 56 -10.14 -18.02 17.96
CA SER A 56 -11.11 -18.59 18.91
C SER A 56 -10.46 -19.52 19.94
N MET A 57 -9.60 -20.43 19.50
CA MET A 57 -8.88 -21.36 20.38
C MET A 57 -7.99 -20.62 21.39
N THR A 58 -7.18 -19.66 20.93
CA THR A 58 -6.31 -18.86 21.80
C THR A 58 -7.10 -18.13 22.89
N LYS A 59 -8.28 -17.57 22.54
CA LYS A 59 -9.19 -16.96 23.52
C LYS A 59 -9.67 -17.98 24.57
N GLU A 60 -10.12 -19.15 24.14
CA GLU A 60 -10.56 -20.21 25.06
C GLU A 60 -9.43 -20.62 26.02
N TYR A 61 -8.22 -20.85 25.52
CA TYR A 61 -7.05 -21.20 26.33
C TYR A 61 -6.62 -20.10 27.30
N ILE A 62 -6.68 -18.82 26.88
CA ILE A 62 -6.40 -17.69 27.77
C ILE A 62 -7.46 -17.63 28.89
N LEU A 63 -8.73 -17.87 28.58
CA LEU A 63 -9.80 -17.82 29.60
C LEU A 63 -9.79 -19.04 30.53
N THR A 64 -9.45 -20.23 30.04
CA THR A 64 -9.37 -21.45 30.85
C THR A 64 -8.14 -21.44 31.75
N SER A 65 -6.98 -20.98 31.27
CA SER A 65 -5.78 -20.84 32.10
C SER A 65 -5.99 -19.87 33.28
N VAL A 66 -6.74 -18.79 33.08
CA VAL A 66 -7.11 -17.84 34.15
C VAL A 66 -8.08 -18.44 35.18
N ARG A 67 -9.00 -19.32 34.76
CA ARG A 67 -10.02 -19.92 35.66
C ARG A 67 -9.48 -21.02 36.59
N HIS A 68 -8.33 -21.62 36.28
CA HIS A 68 -7.81 -22.78 37.00
C HIS A 68 -6.66 -22.47 37.97
N SER A 69 -6.37 -21.20 38.28
CA SER A 69 -5.18 -20.88 39.09
C SER A 69 -5.43 -20.06 40.35
N GLU A 70 -5.15 -20.70 41.50
CA GLU A 70 -4.88 -20.02 42.77
C GLU A 70 -3.37 -19.76 43.00
N ALA A 71 -2.47 -20.22 42.12
CA ALA A 71 -1.07 -19.80 41.98
C ALA A 71 -0.41 -20.52 40.79
N LEU A 72 -0.04 -19.80 39.71
CA LEU A 72 0.69 -20.40 38.57
C LEU A 72 2.21 -20.29 38.78
N PRO A 73 3.01 -21.34 38.49
CA PRO A 73 4.47 -21.24 38.36
C PRO A 73 4.92 -20.30 37.22
N ALA A 74 6.16 -19.83 37.28
CA ALA A 74 6.73 -18.87 36.32
C ALA A 74 6.73 -19.37 34.85
N SER A 75 6.78 -20.68 34.60
CA SER A 75 6.68 -21.28 33.25
C SER A 75 5.36 -20.96 32.54
N ASP A 76 4.33 -20.59 33.31
CA ASP A 76 2.99 -20.40 32.80
C ASP A 76 2.77 -18.96 32.32
N VAL A 77 3.59 -18.00 32.79
CA VAL A 77 3.57 -16.62 32.29
C VAL A 77 4.07 -16.57 30.86
N ASP A 78 5.19 -17.23 30.57
CA ASP A 78 5.73 -17.32 29.20
C ASP A 78 4.75 -18.02 28.25
N THR A 79 4.12 -19.10 28.74
CA THR A 79 3.10 -19.83 27.98
C THR A 79 1.87 -18.95 27.71
N LEU A 80 1.39 -18.21 28.72
CA LEU A 80 0.27 -17.29 28.60
C LEU A 80 0.58 -16.15 27.61
N LEU A 81 1.78 -15.56 27.69
CA LEU A 81 2.21 -14.51 26.76
C LEU A 81 2.39 -15.04 25.34
N ALA A 82 2.80 -16.29 25.16
CA ALA A 82 2.82 -16.94 23.84
C ALA A 82 1.41 -17.10 23.25
N TRP A 83 0.42 -17.49 24.06
CA TRP A 83 -0.98 -17.53 23.63
C TRP A 83 -1.52 -16.14 23.28
N TRP A 84 -1.18 -15.12 24.05
CA TRP A 84 -1.50 -13.72 23.72
C TRP A 84 -0.84 -13.28 22.42
N HIS A 85 0.42 -13.67 22.18
CA HIS A 85 1.08 -13.36 20.91
C HIS A 85 0.33 -13.96 19.71
N LEU A 86 -0.05 -15.24 19.80
CA LEU A 86 -0.83 -15.93 18.77
C LEU A 86 -2.22 -15.29 18.56
N ARG A 87 -2.89 -14.89 19.64
CA ARG A 87 -4.16 -14.14 19.60
C ARG A 87 -4.00 -12.83 18.82
N LEU A 88 -2.98 -12.03 19.13
CA LEU A 88 -2.76 -10.74 18.48
C LEU A 88 -2.35 -10.91 17.00
N VAL A 89 -1.49 -11.88 16.70
CA VAL A 89 -1.09 -12.18 15.31
C VAL A 89 -2.28 -12.67 14.48
N SER A 90 -3.15 -13.53 15.05
CA SER A 90 -4.35 -14.00 14.34
C SER A 90 -5.36 -12.87 14.09
N LEU A 91 -5.56 -11.94 15.04
CA LEU A 91 -6.38 -10.75 14.80
C LEU A 91 -5.79 -9.81 13.74
N TRP A 92 -4.46 -9.65 13.70
CA TRP A 92 -3.76 -8.90 12.66
C TRP A 92 -3.98 -9.52 11.28
N LYS A 93 -3.79 -10.85 11.17
CA LYS A 93 -4.00 -11.61 9.93
C LYS A 93 -5.44 -11.51 9.44
N LEU A 94 -6.42 -11.58 10.33
CA LEU A 94 -7.83 -11.42 10.00
C LEU A 94 -8.25 -9.96 9.71
N HIS A 95 -7.32 -9.00 9.77
CA HIS A 95 -7.60 -7.58 9.59
C HIS A 95 -8.64 -7.01 10.59
N PHE A 96 -8.80 -7.65 11.75
CA PHE A 96 -9.65 -7.15 12.82
C PHE A 96 -8.93 -6.09 13.65
N PHE A 97 -8.56 -4.98 12.99
CA PHE A 97 -7.72 -3.94 13.56
C PHE A 97 -8.32 -3.25 14.79
N SER A 98 -9.65 -3.08 14.84
CA SER A 98 -10.32 -2.54 16.02
C SER A 98 -10.13 -3.44 17.24
N HIS A 99 -10.40 -4.74 17.07
CA HIS A 99 -10.27 -5.73 18.14
C HIS A 99 -8.81 -5.89 18.56
N LEU A 100 -7.90 -5.91 17.57
CA LEU A 100 -6.47 -5.96 17.81
C LEU A 100 -5.98 -4.76 18.62
N GLN A 101 -6.41 -3.55 18.28
CA GLN A 101 -6.00 -2.34 18.97
C GLN A 101 -6.50 -2.32 20.41
N GLU A 102 -7.77 -2.68 20.65
CA GLU A 102 -8.34 -2.76 21.99
C GLU A 102 -7.64 -3.80 22.86
N GLU A 103 -7.46 -5.03 22.33
CA GLU A 103 -6.79 -6.11 23.06
C GLU A 103 -5.29 -5.80 23.29
N MET A 104 -4.60 -5.22 22.30
CA MET A 104 -3.21 -4.78 22.43
C MET A 104 -3.09 -3.68 23.48
N HIS A 105 -3.97 -2.68 23.48
CA HIS A 105 -3.93 -1.59 24.45
C HIS A 105 -4.15 -2.11 25.88
N ALA A 106 -5.16 -2.95 26.08
CA ALA A 106 -5.47 -3.55 27.39
C ALA A 106 -4.32 -4.43 27.89
N LEU A 107 -3.75 -5.28 27.03
CA LEU A 107 -2.59 -6.10 27.41
C LEU A 107 -1.42 -5.21 27.79
N TRP A 108 -1.13 -4.18 26.99
CA TRP A 108 0.03 -3.34 27.24
C TRP A 108 -0.07 -2.48 28.50
N GLN A 109 -1.28 -2.04 28.88
CA GLN A 109 -1.52 -1.39 30.16
C GLN A 109 -1.13 -2.31 31.33
N VAL A 110 -1.50 -3.59 31.27
CA VAL A 110 -1.14 -4.57 32.31
C VAL A 110 0.37 -4.77 32.33
N LEU A 111 0.98 -5.06 31.17
CA LEU A 111 2.42 -5.29 31.10
C LEU A 111 3.24 -4.10 31.64
N GLU A 112 2.83 -2.85 31.36
CA GLU A 112 3.53 -1.64 31.83
C GLU A 112 3.31 -1.37 33.32
N SER A 113 2.23 -1.88 33.91
CA SER A 113 1.89 -1.68 35.33
C SER A 113 2.49 -2.74 36.26
N VAL A 114 2.68 -3.97 35.76
CA VAL A 114 3.13 -5.11 36.57
C VAL A 114 4.65 -5.10 36.69
N GLN A 115 5.15 -5.25 37.91
CA GLN A 115 6.57 -5.38 38.21
C GLN A 115 6.89 -6.81 38.63
N VAL A 116 8.00 -7.34 38.12
CA VAL A 116 8.48 -8.70 38.38
C VAL A 116 9.93 -8.62 38.86
N TYR A 117 10.28 -9.50 39.80
CA TYR A 117 11.65 -9.64 40.27
C TYR A 117 12.45 -10.49 39.28
N GLU A 118 13.50 -9.90 38.71
CA GLU A 118 14.50 -10.59 37.90
C GLU A 118 15.79 -10.67 38.71
N GLY A 119 15.98 -11.80 39.42
CA GLY A 119 17.01 -11.89 40.46
C GLY A 119 16.68 -10.99 41.65
N ASN A 120 17.55 -10.03 41.95
CA ASN A 120 17.34 -9.05 43.04
C ASN A 120 16.76 -7.70 42.56
N ASP A 121 16.62 -7.50 41.24
CA ASP A 121 16.18 -6.24 40.67
C ASP A 121 14.68 -6.28 40.36
N LEU A 122 13.97 -5.22 40.78
CA LEU A 122 12.56 -5.03 40.44
C LEU A 122 12.46 -4.34 39.07
N ARG A 123 11.89 -5.02 38.08
CA ARG A 123 11.73 -4.51 36.71
C ARG A 123 10.28 -4.57 36.26
N VAL A 124 9.88 -3.67 35.37
CA VAL A 124 8.56 -3.70 34.74
C VAL A 124 8.49 -4.89 33.78
N LEU A 125 7.40 -5.65 33.80
CA LEU A 125 7.23 -6.88 33.02
C LEU A 125 7.52 -6.69 31.52
N VAL A 126 7.15 -5.53 30.95
CA VAL A 126 7.46 -5.15 29.55
C VAL A 126 8.93 -5.21 29.19
N ASP A 127 9.84 -4.85 30.11
CA ASP A 127 11.28 -4.82 29.84
C ASP A 127 11.97 -6.14 30.19
N THR A 128 11.23 -7.14 30.69
CA THR A 128 11.75 -8.48 31.00
C THR A 128 11.74 -9.39 29.76
N PRO A 129 12.56 -10.45 29.74
CA PRO A 129 12.62 -11.40 28.62
C PRO A 129 11.33 -12.20 28.40
N HIS A 130 10.40 -12.23 29.37
CA HIS A 130 9.10 -12.87 29.25
C HIS A 130 8.27 -12.27 28.09
N VAL A 131 8.37 -10.95 27.86
CA VAL A 131 7.73 -10.30 26.72
C VAL A 131 8.63 -10.45 25.50
N SER A 132 8.20 -11.32 24.58
CA SER A 132 9.00 -11.64 23.41
C SER A 132 9.23 -10.44 22.49
N PHE A 133 10.43 -10.36 21.88
CA PHE A 133 10.78 -9.31 20.91
C PHE A 133 9.73 -9.13 19.78
N PRO A 134 9.20 -10.20 19.16
CA PRO A 134 8.15 -10.06 18.13
C PRO A 134 6.89 -9.36 18.64
N MET A 135 6.54 -9.50 19.92
CA MET A 135 5.38 -8.82 20.50
C MET A 135 5.59 -7.30 20.58
N HIS A 136 6.81 -6.84 20.89
CA HIS A 136 7.18 -5.43 20.82
C HIS A 136 7.10 -4.86 19.40
N VAL A 137 7.59 -5.61 18.41
CA VAL A 137 7.51 -5.21 16.99
C VAL A 137 6.05 -5.12 16.54
N LEU A 138 5.21 -6.09 16.94
CA LEU A 138 3.78 -6.08 16.64
C LEU A 138 3.08 -4.86 17.27
N ARG A 139 3.39 -4.49 18.52
CA ARG A 139 2.88 -3.25 19.14
C ARG A 139 3.22 -2.02 18.31
N ALA A 140 4.46 -1.93 17.86
CA ALA A 140 4.91 -0.81 17.04
C ALA A 140 4.16 -0.77 15.69
N GLN A 141 3.94 -1.92 15.06
CA GLN A 141 3.15 -2.04 13.82
C GLN A 141 1.67 -1.64 14.00
N VAL A 142 1.04 -2.04 15.10
CA VAL A 142 -0.34 -1.62 15.43
C VAL A 142 -0.42 -0.10 15.61
N LEU A 143 0.60 0.49 16.25
CA LEU A 143 0.66 1.95 16.41
C LEU A 143 0.84 2.69 15.09
N LEU A 144 1.45 2.10 14.06
CA LEU A 144 1.61 2.76 12.76
C LEU A 144 0.28 3.19 12.12
N GLN A 145 -0.82 2.48 12.42
CA GLN A 145 -2.14 2.79 11.87
C GLN A 145 -2.77 4.04 12.50
N ASN A 146 -2.46 4.33 13.77
CA ASN A 146 -3.09 5.43 14.53
C ASN A 146 -2.13 6.61 14.76
N ASP A 147 -0.89 6.30 15.16
CA ASP A 147 0.17 7.25 15.45
C ASP A 147 1.46 6.76 14.76
N ARG A 148 1.54 7.08 13.46
CA ARG A 148 2.66 6.67 12.60
C ARG A 148 4.01 7.10 13.16
N ARG A 149 4.08 8.30 13.76
CA ARG A 149 5.33 8.82 14.35
C ARG A 149 5.79 7.95 15.53
N ARG A 150 4.89 7.65 16.46
CA ARG A 150 5.23 6.82 17.62
C ARG A 150 5.55 5.38 17.22
N GLY A 151 4.84 4.82 16.23
CA GLY A 151 5.14 3.50 15.66
C GLY A 151 6.56 3.44 15.09
N VAL A 152 6.95 4.42 14.26
CA VAL A 152 8.30 4.52 13.68
C VAL A 152 9.37 4.67 14.76
N GLN A 153 9.15 5.50 15.78
CA GLN A 153 10.09 5.67 16.90
C GLN A 153 10.31 4.37 17.66
N LEU A 154 9.25 3.60 17.91
CA LEU A 154 9.35 2.30 18.57
C LEU A 154 10.06 1.27 17.70
N LEU A 155 9.76 1.20 16.40
CA LEU A 155 10.48 0.32 15.47
C LEU A 155 11.98 0.64 15.44
N TRP A 156 12.33 1.92 15.38
CA TRP A 156 13.73 2.34 15.46
C TRP A 156 14.39 1.94 16.79
N LYS A 157 13.71 2.14 17.93
CA LYS A 157 14.20 1.70 19.25
C LYS A 157 14.45 0.18 19.28
N HIS A 158 13.52 -0.62 18.77
CA HIS A 158 13.65 -2.08 18.76
C HIS A 158 14.71 -2.56 17.76
N MET A 159 14.87 -1.86 16.64
CA MET A 159 15.96 -2.10 15.68
C MET A 159 17.32 -1.86 16.33
N GLN A 160 17.52 -0.74 17.04
CA GLN A 160 18.79 -0.45 17.73
C GLN A 160 19.11 -1.50 18.80
N ARG A 161 18.13 -1.89 19.62
CA ARG A 161 18.30 -3.00 20.58
C ARG A 161 18.74 -4.30 19.88
N ALA A 162 18.14 -4.65 18.75
CA ALA A 162 18.53 -5.84 17.99
C ALA A 162 19.92 -5.71 17.33
N LYS A 163 20.31 -4.48 16.93
CA LYS A 163 21.63 -4.17 16.37
C LYS A 163 22.73 -4.35 17.42
N GLU A 164 22.53 -3.87 18.63
CA GLU A 164 23.46 -4.04 19.76
C GLU A 164 23.66 -5.53 20.12
N ALA A 165 22.60 -6.33 20.06
CA ALA A 165 22.63 -7.77 20.34
C ALA A 165 23.03 -8.65 19.13
N SER A 166 23.46 -8.07 18.00
CA SER A 166 23.67 -8.75 16.71
C SER A 166 24.82 -9.78 16.64
N ALA A 167 25.49 -10.03 17.77
CA ALA A 167 26.48 -11.11 17.91
C ALA A 167 25.86 -12.47 17.60
N ASP A 168 24.64 -12.71 18.10
CA ASP A 168 23.88 -13.93 17.83
C ASP A 168 23.21 -13.91 16.44
N SER A 169 23.17 -15.07 15.78
CA SER A 169 22.50 -15.26 14.48
C SER A 169 21.01 -14.86 14.52
N VAL A 170 20.32 -15.16 15.62
CA VAL A 170 18.90 -14.84 15.82
C VAL A 170 18.67 -13.33 15.91
N TRP A 171 19.51 -12.62 16.68
CA TRP A 171 19.41 -11.17 16.83
C TRP A 171 19.81 -10.43 15.56
N ARG A 172 20.79 -10.95 14.83
CA ARG A 172 21.11 -10.47 13.47
C ARG A 172 19.91 -10.58 12.53
N ALA A 173 19.24 -11.74 12.50
CA ALA A 173 18.04 -11.92 11.68
C ALA A 173 16.89 -10.98 12.09
N ARG A 174 16.71 -10.75 13.40
CA ARG A 174 15.73 -9.78 13.92
C ARG A 174 16.07 -8.34 13.50
N TYR A 175 17.33 -7.93 13.62
CA TYR A 175 17.81 -6.63 13.18
C TYR A 175 17.51 -6.40 11.69
N VAL A 176 17.91 -7.35 10.83
CA VAL A 176 17.68 -7.26 9.38
C VAL A 176 16.19 -7.12 9.08
N ARG A 177 15.33 -7.95 9.67
CA ARG A 177 13.87 -7.91 9.44
C ARG A 177 13.25 -6.58 9.85
N VAL A 178 13.59 -6.04 11.03
CA VAL A 178 13.05 -4.76 11.50
C VAL A 178 13.62 -3.59 10.71
N ALA A 179 14.90 -3.65 10.31
CA ALA A 179 15.51 -2.63 9.47
C ALA A 179 14.88 -2.58 8.08
N LEU A 180 14.63 -3.73 7.44
CA LEU A 180 13.92 -3.79 6.16
C LEU A 180 12.48 -3.26 6.24
N LEU A 181 11.76 -3.62 7.31
CA LEU A 181 10.43 -3.08 7.58
C LEU A 181 10.47 -1.56 7.73
N LEU A 182 11.43 -1.04 8.51
CA LEU A 182 11.59 0.39 8.73
C LEU A 182 11.98 1.12 7.43
N SER A 183 12.90 0.58 6.63
CA SER A 183 13.29 1.12 5.32
C SER A 183 12.09 1.22 4.39
N SER A 184 11.28 0.15 4.26
CA SER A 184 10.07 0.16 3.44
C SER A 184 9.07 1.22 3.91
N LEU A 185 8.88 1.37 5.22
CA LEU A 185 8.01 2.42 5.79
C LEU A 185 8.54 3.83 5.54
N LEU A 186 9.86 4.04 5.59
CA LEU A 186 10.47 5.33 5.30
C LEU A 186 10.33 5.71 3.83
N VAL A 187 10.45 4.74 2.91
CA VAL A 187 10.17 4.95 1.48
C VAL A 187 8.70 5.35 1.27
N GLU A 188 7.75 4.65 1.88
CA GLU A 188 6.33 5.02 1.83
C GLU A 188 6.03 6.41 2.42
N MET A 189 6.88 6.89 3.34
CA MET A 189 6.78 8.21 3.96
C MET A 189 7.54 9.31 3.20
N ASP A 190 8.10 9.00 2.02
CA ASP A 190 8.94 9.90 1.23
C ASP A 190 10.18 10.43 1.99
N ALA A 191 10.62 9.69 3.01
CA ALA A 191 11.81 9.98 3.80
C ALA A 191 13.06 9.32 3.17
N LEU A 192 13.27 9.56 1.87
CA LEU A 192 14.28 8.87 1.06
C LEU A 192 15.69 8.91 1.66
N PRO A 193 16.23 10.04 2.16
CA PRO A 193 17.59 10.06 2.72
C PRO A 193 17.78 9.14 3.93
N ALA A 194 16.74 9.02 4.77
CA ALA A 194 16.78 8.14 5.94
C ALA A 194 16.66 6.66 5.52
N ALA A 195 15.82 6.37 4.51
CA ALA A 195 15.71 5.04 3.94
C ALA A 195 17.04 4.61 3.30
N THR A 196 17.64 5.44 2.44
CA THR A 196 18.93 5.17 1.79
C THR A 196 20.03 4.92 2.81
N SER A 197 20.14 5.76 3.85
CA SER A 197 21.15 5.57 4.90
C SER A 197 21.02 4.20 5.61
N LEU A 198 19.80 3.73 5.84
CA LEU A 198 19.57 2.45 6.50
C LEU A 198 19.82 1.26 5.55
N VAL A 199 19.40 1.38 4.29
CA VAL A 199 19.63 0.36 3.26
C VAL A 199 21.13 0.24 2.93
N ASP A 200 21.87 1.34 2.84
CA ASP A 200 23.33 1.34 2.63
C ASP A 200 24.08 0.67 3.79
N GLU A 201 23.63 0.88 5.03
CA GLU A 201 24.18 0.18 6.19
C GLU A 201 23.95 -1.35 6.09
N LEU A 202 22.77 -1.79 5.63
CA LEU A 202 22.51 -3.22 5.41
C LEU A 202 23.32 -3.78 4.24
N ALA A 203 23.40 -3.05 3.12
CA ALA A 203 24.12 -3.45 1.92
C ALA A 203 25.63 -3.61 2.20
N SER A 204 26.23 -2.65 2.90
CA SER A 204 27.66 -2.68 3.26
C SER A 204 28.03 -3.80 4.22
N ARG A 205 27.14 -4.16 5.15
CA ARG A 205 27.42 -5.18 6.18
C ARG A 205 27.10 -6.61 5.75
N LEU A 206 26.04 -6.79 4.96
CA LEU A 206 25.40 -8.11 4.75
C LEU A 206 25.00 -8.38 3.30
N GLY A 207 24.95 -7.36 2.45
CA GLY A 207 24.40 -7.47 1.10
C GLY A 207 25.20 -8.36 0.15
N SER A 208 26.50 -8.57 0.40
CA SER A 208 27.34 -9.43 -0.46
C SER A 208 27.32 -10.91 -0.09
N THR A 209 26.86 -11.26 1.11
CA THR A 209 26.91 -12.64 1.62
C THR A 209 25.61 -13.41 1.46
N ASP A 210 24.48 -12.72 1.37
CA ASP A 210 23.15 -13.32 1.34
C ASP A 210 22.41 -12.87 0.08
N ALA A 211 22.24 -13.81 -0.86
CA ALA A 211 21.58 -13.55 -2.12
C ALA A 211 20.11 -13.13 -1.96
N ALA A 212 19.39 -13.71 -0.99
CA ALA A 212 17.99 -13.35 -0.76
C ALA A 212 17.87 -11.93 -0.19
N LEU A 213 18.76 -11.54 0.73
CA LEU A 213 18.83 -10.17 1.22
C LEU A 213 19.19 -9.19 0.11
N ALA A 214 20.17 -9.52 -0.75
CA ALA A 214 20.58 -8.70 -1.88
C ALA A 214 19.41 -8.41 -2.84
N LEU A 215 18.55 -9.39 -3.11
CA LEU A 215 17.33 -9.21 -3.91
C LEU A 215 16.32 -8.25 -3.24
N VAL A 216 16.13 -8.37 -1.93
CA VAL A 216 15.24 -7.44 -1.20
C VAL A 216 15.81 -6.01 -1.23
N LEU A 217 17.12 -5.84 -1.02
CA LEU A 217 17.77 -4.53 -1.13
C LEU A 217 17.67 -3.96 -2.55
N CYS A 218 17.82 -4.81 -3.58
CA CYS A 218 17.58 -4.42 -4.97
C CYS A 218 16.18 -3.81 -5.16
N ARG A 219 15.11 -4.46 -4.66
CA ARG A 219 13.75 -3.90 -4.73
C ARG A 219 13.62 -2.56 -4.01
N LEU A 220 14.23 -2.41 -2.84
CA LEU A 220 14.20 -1.14 -2.10
C LEU A 220 14.93 -0.02 -2.86
N TYR A 221 16.10 -0.29 -3.45
CA TYR A 221 16.79 0.69 -4.29
C TYR A 221 16.01 1.06 -5.54
N LEU A 222 15.33 0.11 -6.18
CA LEU A 222 14.41 0.38 -7.30
C LEU A 222 13.27 1.32 -6.87
N GLN A 223 12.67 1.08 -5.70
CA GLN A 223 11.62 1.97 -5.16
C GLN A 223 12.14 3.37 -4.84
N MET A 224 13.42 3.50 -4.45
CA MET A 224 14.09 4.79 -4.22
C MET A 224 14.64 5.42 -5.52
N SER A 225 14.42 4.79 -6.68
CA SER A 225 14.96 5.19 -7.99
C SER A 225 16.49 5.24 -8.09
N ASP A 226 17.21 4.49 -7.23
CA ASP A 226 18.67 4.33 -7.33
C ASP A 226 19.01 3.07 -8.15
N MET A 227 19.01 3.24 -9.47
CA MET A 227 19.27 2.16 -10.42
C MET A 227 20.69 1.60 -10.35
N ALA A 228 21.66 2.44 -9.97
CA ALA A 228 23.05 2.02 -9.85
C ALA A 228 23.23 1.06 -8.66
N SER A 229 22.68 1.39 -7.50
CA SER A 229 22.71 0.51 -6.33
C SER A 229 21.85 -0.74 -6.50
N ALA A 230 20.69 -0.62 -7.16
CA ALA A 230 19.87 -1.78 -7.52
C ALA A 230 20.63 -2.78 -8.40
N SER A 231 21.28 -2.31 -9.46
CA SER A 231 22.08 -3.14 -10.37
C SER A 231 23.28 -3.78 -9.65
N ARG A 232 23.93 -3.05 -8.74
CA ARG A 232 25.00 -3.60 -7.90
C ARG A 232 24.46 -4.74 -7.02
N MET A 233 23.37 -4.54 -6.30
CA MET A 233 22.79 -5.58 -5.43
C MET A 233 22.33 -6.80 -6.22
N LEU A 234 21.77 -6.61 -7.41
CA LEU A 234 21.42 -7.70 -8.31
C LEU A 234 22.66 -8.50 -8.73
N SER A 235 23.77 -7.83 -9.04
CA SER A 235 25.03 -8.52 -9.34
C SER A 235 25.58 -9.29 -8.14
N CYS A 236 25.46 -8.74 -6.92
CA CYS A 236 25.81 -9.43 -5.68
C CYS A 236 24.95 -10.69 -5.48
N ALA A 237 23.63 -10.59 -5.70
CA ALA A 237 22.71 -11.73 -5.60
C ALA A 237 23.11 -12.87 -6.55
N LYS A 238 23.46 -12.56 -7.80
CA LYS A 238 23.95 -13.55 -8.78
C LYS A 238 25.22 -14.24 -8.31
N SER A 239 26.16 -13.49 -7.72
CA SER A 239 27.44 -14.04 -7.26
C SER A 239 27.33 -14.90 -6.01
N ALA A 240 26.35 -14.60 -5.14
CA ALA A 240 26.14 -15.29 -3.87
C ALA A 240 25.13 -16.46 -3.98
N ALA A 241 24.45 -16.61 -5.11
CA ALA A 241 23.43 -17.62 -5.30
C ALA A 241 24.03 -19.03 -5.46
N ASP A 242 23.43 -20.00 -4.78
CA ASP A 242 23.71 -21.42 -5.00
C ASP A 242 23.07 -21.86 -6.33
N PRO A 243 23.83 -22.40 -7.29
CA PRO A 243 23.29 -22.91 -8.56
C PRO A 243 22.21 -24.00 -8.38
N ALA A 244 22.18 -24.70 -7.24
CA ALA A 244 21.19 -25.74 -6.97
C ALA A 244 19.82 -25.18 -6.54
N ASP A 245 19.74 -23.91 -6.12
CA ASP A 245 18.50 -23.30 -5.66
C ASP A 245 17.69 -22.72 -6.82
N ALA A 246 16.81 -23.56 -7.39
CA ALA A 246 15.93 -23.17 -8.50
C ALA A 246 14.98 -22.01 -8.15
N ALA A 247 14.54 -21.89 -6.89
CA ALA A 247 13.64 -20.83 -6.46
C ALA A 247 14.37 -19.48 -6.41
N LEU A 248 15.58 -19.47 -5.86
CA LEU A 248 16.43 -18.28 -5.84
C LEU A 248 16.86 -17.86 -7.25
N HIS A 249 17.21 -18.81 -8.11
CA HIS A 249 17.54 -18.51 -9.51
C HIS A 249 16.36 -17.86 -10.24
N THR A 250 15.15 -18.38 -10.04
CA THR A 250 13.94 -17.80 -10.61
C THR A 250 13.68 -16.39 -10.07
N ALA A 251 13.89 -16.18 -8.77
CA ALA A 251 13.78 -14.86 -8.17
C ALA A 251 14.78 -13.87 -8.81
N ILE A 252 16.03 -14.27 -9.04
CA ILE A 252 17.04 -13.43 -9.71
C ILE A 252 16.58 -13.01 -11.11
N LEU A 253 16.11 -13.96 -11.93
CA LEU A 253 15.61 -13.66 -13.28
C LEU A 253 14.44 -12.67 -13.25
N ASN A 254 13.54 -12.80 -12.29
CA ASN A 254 12.42 -11.87 -12.13
C ASN A 254 12.89 -10.45 -11.76
N HIS A 255 13.91 -10.33 -10.89
CA HIS A 255 14.48 -9.01 -10.56
C HIS A 255 15.28 -8.41 -11.71
N GLU A 256 15.92 -9.23 -12.56
CA GLU A 256 16.55 -8.77 -13.81
C GLU A 256 15.52 -8.19 -14.76
N ALA A 257 14.45 -8.93 -15.03
CA ALA A 257 13.36 -8.47 -15.89
C ALA A 257 12.74 -7.17 -15.37
N MET A 258 12.51 -7.08 -14.06
CA MET A 258 11.99 -5.86 -13.44
C MET A 258 12.97 -4.68 -13.52
N THR A 259 14.27 -4.90 -13.29
CA THR A 259 15.29 -3.85 -13.39
C THR A 259 15.43 -3.35 -14.83
N GLN A 260 15.41 -4.27 -15.80
CA GLN A 260 15.44 -3.94 -17.22
C GLN A 260 14.19 -3.16 -17.62
N PHE A 261 13.00 -3.60 -17.20
CA PHE A 261 11.74 -2.92 -17.49
C PHE A 261 11.70 -1.49 -16.94
N ILE A 262 12.18 -1.29 -15.70
CA ILE A 262 12.23 0.06 -15.10
C ILE A 262 13.26 0.95 -15.81
N SER A 263 14.35 0.37 -16.33
CA SER A 263 15.38 1.11 -17.08
C SER A 263 14.90 1.50 -18.48
N GLU A 264 14.17 0.60 -19.13
CA GLU A 264 13.64 0.74 -20.49
C GLU A 264 12.13 0.42 -20.47
N PRO A 265 11.28 1.36 -20.02
CA PRO A 265 9.84 1.21 -20.18
C PRO A 265 9.56 1.02 -21.68
N HIS A 266 8.61 0.13 -22.03
CA HIS A 266 8.23 -0.29 -23.40
C HIS A 266 9.00 -1.44 -24.06
N ALA A 267 9.96 -2.10 -23.38
CA ALA A 267 10.52 -3.34 -23.90
C ALA A 267 9.43 -4.42 -24.05
N ASP A 268 9.47 -5.21 -25.14
CA ASP A 268 8.48 -6.25 -25.45
C ASP A 268 8.24 -7.18 -24.25
N HIS A 269 7.03 -7.15 -23.74
CA HIS A 269 6.58 -7.84 -22.53
C HIS A 269 6.87 -9.34 -22.53
N GLU A 270 6.69 -10.01 -23.68
CA GLU A 270 6.94 -11.45 -23.81
C GLU A 270 8.43 -11.81 -23.81
N LYS A 271 9.32 -10.87 -24.13
CA LYS A 271 10.77 -11.11 -24.14
C LYS A 271 11.38 -11.01 -22.75
N LEU A 272 10.73 -10.31 -21.82
CA LEU A 272 11.20 -10.09 -20.45
C LEU A 272 10.79 -11.23 -19.50
N VAL A 273 9.70 -11.94 -19.79
CA VAL A 273 9.26 -13.10 -18.97
C VAL A 273 10.07 -14.33 -19.37
N VAL A 274 11.17 -14.57 -18.65
CA VAL A 274 12.11 -15.67 -18.93
C VAL A 274 11.51 -17.05 -18.64
N ASN A 275 10.65 -17.17 -17.62
CA ASN A 275 9.99 -18.42 -17.28
C ASN A 275 8.48 -18.21 -17.14
N LYS A 276 7.69 -18.85 -18.02
CA LYS A 276 6.21 -18.76 -18.01
C LYS A 276 5.57 -19.52 -16.85
N GLU A 277 6.31 -20.41 -16.16
CA GLU A 277 5.77 -21.23 -15.07
C GLU A 277 5.76 -20.50 -13.71
N VAL A 278 6.63 -19.50 -13.52
CA VAL A 278 6.76 -18.76 -12.26
C VAL A 278 6.53 -17.27 -12.49
N VAL A 279 5.38 -16.79 -12.06
CA VAL A 279 4.96 -15.40 -12.29
C VAL A 279 5.36 -14.49 -11.12
N ASP A 280 6.11 -13.43 -11.43
CA ASP A 280 6.34 -12.33 -10.48
C ASP A 280 5.16 -11.35 -10.47
N GLN A 281 4.37 -11.42 -9.41
CA GLN A 281 3.24 -10.52 -9.13
C GLN A 281 3.60 -9.05 -9.28
N ALA A 282 4.77 -8.65 -8.81
CA ALA A 282 5.19 -7.26 -8.80
C ALA A 282 5.52 -6.77 -10.22
N LEU A 283 6.21 -7.60 -11.01
CA LEU A 283 6.52 -7.31 -12.41
C LEU A 283 5.22 -7.20 -13.22
N THR A 284 4.32 -8.18 -13.10
CA THR A 284 3.03 -8.16 -13.80
C THR A 284 2.20 -6.93 -13.43
N ASN A 285 2.16 -6.55 -12.15
CA ASN A 285 1.49 -5.32 -11.72
C ASN A 285 2.14 -4.07 -12.33
N THR A 286 3.47 -4.01 -12.35
CA THR A 286 4.23 -2.88 -12.91
C THR A 286 3.98 -2.74 -14.40
N MET A 287 3.97 -3.85 -15.14
CA MET A 287 3.64 -3.88 -16.57
C MET A 287 2.20 -3.43 -16.83
N ALA A 288 1.24 -3.93 -16.04
CA ALA A 288 -0.16 -3.53 -16.19
C ALA A 288 -0.35 -2.03 -15.93
N LEU A 289 0.35 -1.47 -14.94
CA LEU A 289 0.31 -0.04 -14.65
C LEU A 289 0.96 0.78 -15.76
N ASP A 290 2.09 0.33 -16.32
CA ASP A 290 2.74 0.99 -17.46
C ASP A 290 1.80 1.07 -18.67
N ALA A 291 1.20 -0.06 -19.09
CA ALA A 291 0.22 -0.07 -20.18
C ALA A 291 -0.97 0.87 -19.90
N PHE A 292 -1.42 0.93 -18.65
CA PHE A 292 -2.47 1.86 -18.22
C PHE A 292 -2.05 3.33 -18.36
N PHE A 293 -0.86 3.71 -17.89
CA PHE A 293 -0.37 5.10 -17.97
C PHE A 293 -0.17 5.58 -19.42
N HIS A 294 0.05 4.66 -20.36
CA HIS A 294 0.12 4.95 -21.80
C HIS A 294 -1.24 4.98 -22.49
N GLY A 295 -2.33 4.76 -21.75
CA GLY A 295 -3.70 4.75 -22.28
C GLY A 295 -4.13 3.42 -22.91
N HIS A 296 -3.31 2.37 -22.85
CA HIS A 296 -3.66 1.02 -23.32
C HIS A 296 -4.45 0.25 -22.26
N ILE A 297 -5.66 0.71 -21.95
CA ILE A 297 -6.51 0.15 -20.89
C ILE A 297 -6.82 -1.34 -21.14
N LEU A 298 -7.07 -1.73 -22.40
CA LEU A 298 -7.39 -3.11 -22.76
C LEU A 298 -6.21 -4.06 -22.54
N GLU A 299 -5.00 -3.62 -22.88
CA GLU A 299 -3.77 -4.39 -22.66
C GLU A 299 -3.52 -4.58 -21.15
N SER A 300 -3.68 -3.50 -20.37
CA SER A 300 -3.59 -3.56 -18.91
C SER A 300 -4.58 -4.56 -18.28
N ILE A 301 -5.83 -4.57 -18.74
CA ILE A 301 -6.84 -5.56 -18.30
C ILE A 301 -6.40 -6.97 -18.69
N GLN A 302 -5.98 -7.19 -19.93
CA GLN A 302 -5.58 -8.52 -20.42
C GLN A 302 -4.41 -9.11 -19.62
N ILE A 303 -3.42 -8.29 -19.26
CA ILE A 303 -2.28 -8.71 -18.43
C ILE A 303 -2.75 -9.23 -17.07
N LEU A 304 -3.64 -8.49 -16.40
CA LEU A 304 -4.14 -8.87 -15.08
C LEU A 304 -5.15 -10.02 -15.13
N GLU A 305 -6.02 -10.08 -16.15
CA GLU A 305 -6.97 -11.19 -16.35
C GLU A 305 -6.25 -12.51 -16.64
N ARG A 306 -5.17 -12.47 -17.44
CA ARG A 306 -4.34 -13.64 -17.70
C ARG A 306 -3.78 -14.19 -16.38
N LEU A 307 -3.20 -13.32 -15.55
CA LEU A 307 -2.68 -13.73 -14.25
C LEU A 307 -3.77 -14.27 -13.31
N MET A 308 -4.96 -13.65 -13.31
CA MET A 308 -6.11 -14.12 -12.55
C MET A 308 -6.50 -15.54 -12.95
N HIS A 309 -6.52 -15.85 -14.25
CA HIS A 309 -6.92 -17.16 -14.75
C HIS A 309 -5.83 -18.24 -14.61
N GLU A 310 -4.57 -17.89 -14.84
CA GLU A 310 -3.44 -18.83 -14.78
C GLU A 310 -3.01 -19.12 -13.33
N HIS A 311 -3.02 -18.12 -12.44
CA HIS A 311 -2.58 -18.25 -11.06
C HIS A 311 -3.58 -17.63 -10.06
N PRO A 312 -4.74 -18.30 -9.81
CA PRO A 312 -5.82 -17.79 -8.96
C PRO A 312 -5.37 -17.40 -7.54
N THR A 313 -4.58 -18.26 -6.88
CA THR A 313 -4.13 -18.06 -5.49
C THR A 313 -3.12 -16.93 -5.38
N THR A 314 -2.22 -16.82 -6.34
CA THR A 314 -1.25 -15.74 -6.48
C THR A 314 -1.96 -14.40 -6.69
N PHE A 315 -3.01 -14.37 -7.51
CA PHE A 315 -3.79 -13.18 -7.77
C PHE A 315 -4.58 -12.71 -6.54
N THR A 316 -5.25 -13.63 -5.83
CA THR A 316 -6.10 -13.29 -4.68
C THR A 316 -5.33 -12.81 -3.46
N THR A 317 -4.13 -13.33 -3.24
CA THR A 317 -3.26 -12.97 -2.10
C THR A 317 -2.54 -11.63 -2.27
N THR A 318 -2.38 -11.16 -3.51
CA THR A 318 -1.67 -9.90 -3.77
C THR A 318 -2.56 -8.68 -3.50
N ARG A 319 -2.04 -7.70 -2.75
CA ARG A 319 -2.80 -6.50 -2.37
C ARG A 319 -3.16 -5.57 -3.53
N ALA A 320 -2.31 -5.50 -4.55
CA ALA A 320 -2.45 -4.51 -5.64
C ALA A 320 -3.30 -4.99 -6.82
N LEU A 321 -3.22 -6.29 -7.17
CA LEU A 321 -3.72 -6.80 -8.44
C LEU A 321 -5.26 -6.72 -8.57
N ALA A 322 -5.98 -7.22 -7.57
CA ALA A 322 -7.45 -7.25 -7.60
C ALA A 322 -8.09 -5.85 -7.59
N PRO A 323 -7.67 -4.90 -6.72
CA PRO A 323 -8.14 -3.52 -6.79
C PRO A 323 -7.80 -2.83 -8.13
N ASN A 324 -6.60 -3.06 -8.67
CA ASN A 324 -6.21 -2.48 -9.96
C ASN A 324 -7.09 -3.00 -11.09
N LEU A 325 -7.33 -4.31 -11.16
CA LEU A 325 -8.22 -4.91 -12.17
C LEU A 325 -9.66 -4.37 -12.07
N LEU A 326 -10.21 -4.28 -10.86
CA LEU A 326 -11.56 -3.72 -10.66
C LEU A 326 -11.66 -2.24 -11.05
N THR A 327 -10.58 -1.49 -10.83
CA THR A 327 -10.48 -0.09 -11.25
C THR A 327 -10.45 0.00 -12.77
N LEU A 328 -9.66 -0.85 -13.44
CA LEU A 328 -9.58 -0.89 -14.90
C LEU A 328 -10.93 -1.28 -15.54
N HIS A 329 -11.63 -2.29 -15.03
CA HIS A 329 -12.99 -2.63 -15.50
C HIS A 329 -14.01 -1.50 -15.27
N SER A 330 -13.76 -0.61 -14.30
CA SER A 330 -14.62 0.57 -14.11
C SER A 330 -14.42 1.65 -15.17
N MET A 331 -13.24 1.69 -15.78
CA MET A 331 -12.86 2.64 -16.83
C MET A 331 -13.09 2.06 -18.24
N GLY A 332 -13.17 0.74 -18.36
CA GLY A 332 -13.48 0.05 -19.62
C GLY A 332 -14.90 0.35 -20.12
N ALA A 333 -15.07 0.35 -21.45
CA ALA A 333 -16.31 0.76 -22.11
C ALA A 333 -17.48 -0.23 -21.99
N ASN A 334 -17.23 -1.49 -21.60
CA ASN A 334 -18.22 -2.56 -21.65
C ASN A 334 -18.69 -2.99 -20.25
N HIS A 335 -20.01 -2.90 -19.99
CA HIS A 335 -20.75 -3.48 -18.86
C HIS A 335 -19.97 -3.54 -17.51
N PRO A 336 -19.58 -2.39 -16.93
CA PRO A 336 -18.68 -2.32 -15.78
C PRO A 336 -19.23 -3.01 -14.52
N GLN A 337 -20.54 -3.26 -14.45
CA GLN A 337 -21.17 -3.92 -13.31
C GLN A 337 -21.05 -5.45 -13.39
N GLU A 338 -21.12 -6.04 -14.58
CA GLU A 338 -21.06 -7.49 -14.79
C GLU A 338 -19.64 -8.01 -14.59
N GLU A 339 -18.65 -7.33 -15.17
CA GLU A 339 -17.24 -7.70 -15.02
C GLU A 339 -16.77 -7.56 -13.57
N LYS A 340 -17.20 -6.51 -12.85
CA LYS A 340 -16.92 -6.38 -11.42
C LYS A 340 -17.52 -7.52 -10.60
N GLN A 341 -18.76 -7.92 -10.91
CA GLN A 341 -19.38 -9.06 -10.23
C GLN A 341 -18.63 -10.36 -10.51
N ARG A 342 -18.14 -10.55 -11.73
CA ARG A 342 -17.33 -11.73 -12.12
C ARG A 342 -16.04 -11.79 -11.33
N VAL A 343 -15.27 -10.70 -11.29
CA VAL A 343 -14.00 -10.63 -10.54
C VAL A 343 -14.24 -10.83 -9.04
N VAL A 344 -15.27 -10.19 -8.46
CA VAL A 344 -15.59 -10.37 -7.03
C VAL A 344 -16.02 -11.81 -6.72
N ARG A 345 -16.84 -12.45 -7.55
CA ARG A 345 -17.21 -13.87 -7.38
C ARG A 345 -15.98 -14.77 -7.45
N PHE A 346 -15.07 -14.50 -8.36
CA PHE A 346 -13.81 -15.25 -8.48
C PHE A 346 -12.94 -15.07 -7.22
N LEU A 347 -12.74 -13.83 -6.76
CA LEU A 347 -12.01 -13.56 -5.51
C LEU A 347 -12.65 -14.29 -4.33
N VAL A 348 -13.98 -14.33 -4.27
CA VAL A 348 -14.71 -15.05 -3.22
C VAL A 348 -14.50 -16.57 -3.27
N GLN A 349 -14.31 -17.14 -4.45
CA GLN A 349 -14.07 -18.57 -4.64
C GLN A 349 -12.62 -18.98 -4.38
N SER A 350 -11.68 -18.07 -4.64
CA SER A 350 -10.25 -18.36 -4.66
C SER A 350 -9.44 -17.70 -3.52
N ALA A 351 -10.02 -16.75 -2.79
CA ALA A 351 -9.45 -16.22 -1.56
C ALA A 351 -9.87 -17.11 -0.37
N GLY A 352 -8.90 -17.51 0.45
CA GLY A 352 -9.14 -18.20 1.72
C GLY A 352 -9.79 -17.28 2.77
N ASP A 353 -9.27 -17.31 3.99
CA ASP A 353 -9.77 -16.47 5.10
C ASP A 353 -9.24 -15.02 5.11
N ASP A 354 -8.34 -14.65 4.19
CA ASP A 354 -7.75 -13.31 4.10
C ASP A 354 -8.63 -12.34 3.26
N PRO A 355 -9.29 -11.34 3.85
CA PRO A 355 -10.16 -10.39 3.15
C PRO A 355 -9.40 -9.17 2.59
N CYS A 356 -8.06 -9.20 2.54
CA CYS A 356 -7.15 -8.05 2.35
C CYS A 356 -7.54 -7.09 1.22
N ASN A 357 -8.10 -7.60 0.12
CA ASN A 357 -8.46 -6.78 -1.04
C ASN A 357 -9.83 -6.11 -0.92
N LEU A 358 -10.75 -6.69 -0.16
CA LEU A 358 -12.15 -6.29 -0.17
C LEU A 358 -12.43 -5.06 0.68
N TYR A 359 -11.59 -4.73 1.67
CA TYR A 359 -11.79 -3.55 2.53
C TYR A 359 -11.58 -2.25 1.76
N ASP A 360 -10.50 -2.16 0.98
CA ASP A 360 -10.21 -1.01 0.12
C ASP A 360 -11.22 -0.93 -1.03
N ILE A 361 -11.65 -2.07 -1.60
CA ILE A 361 -12.72 -2.13 -2.62
C ILE A 361 -14.08 -1.73 -2.03
N MET A 362 -14.45 -2.17 -0.83
CA MET A 362 -15.71 -1.80 -0.18
C MET A 362 -15.70 -0.34 0.26
N LEU A 363 -14.61 0.16 0.83
CA LEU A 363 -14.52 1.55 1.23
C LEU A 363 -14.58 2.47 0.01
N THR A 364 -13.83 2.17 -1.05
CA THR A 364 -13.92 2.93 -2.32
C THR A 364 -15.30 2.81 -2.96
N SER A 365 -15.90 1.62 -3.00
CA SER A 365 -17.23 1.40 -3.57
C SER A 365 -18.34 2.04 -2.75
N VAL A 366 -18.26 2.04 -1.41
CA VAL A 366 -19.23 2.65 -0.50
C VAL A 366 -19.08 4.16 -0.47
N LEU A 367 -17.85 4.70 -0.42
CA LEU A 367 -17.60 6.14 -0.52
C LEU A 367 -18.02 6.68 -1.89
N TYR A 368 -17.79 5.92 -2.97
CA TYR A 368 -18.26 6.28 -4.30
C TYR A 368 -19.79 6.17 -4.42
N TRP A 369 -20.40 5.11 -3.90
CA TRP A 369 -21.85 4.90 -3.96
C TRP A 369 -22.63 5.89 -3.09
N GLN A 370 -22.13 6.19 -1.88
CA GLN A 370 -22.72 7.18 -0.98
C GLN A 370 -22.18 8.59 -1.18
N ARG A 371 -21.36 8.84 -2.21
CA ARG A 371 -20.73 10.16 -2.44
C ARG A 371 -21.74 11.30 -2.40
N HIS A 372 -22.92 11.11 -2.99
CA HIS A 372 -23.97 12.12 -3.05
C HIS A 372 -24.66 12.39 -1.70
N ARG A 373 -24.78 11.38 -0.83
CA ARG A 373 -25.37 11.50 0.51
C ARG A 373 -24.37 12.06 1.52
N LEU A 374 -23.13 11.56 1.50
CA LEU A 374 -22.06 11.99 2.39
C LEU A 374 -21.63 13.43 2.10
N TRP A 375 -21.72 13.87 0.84
CA TRP A 375 -21.47 15.27 0.46
C TRP A 375 -22.41 16.26 1.17
N GLY A 376 -23.67 15.87 1.38
CA GLY A 376 -24.66 16.71 2.08
C GLY A 376 -24.48 16.77 3.59
N LEU A 377 -23.76 15.82 4.19
CA LEU A 377 -23.58 15.71 5.64
C LEU A 377 -22.25 16.31 6.13
N LEU A 378 -21.32 16.63 5.22
CA LEU A 378 -20.02 17.19 5.57
C LEU A 378 -20.14 18.70 5.90
N PRO A 379 -19.52 19.19 6.99
CA PRO A 379 -19.35 20.63 7.23
C PRO A 379 -18.64 21.34 6.07
N GLU A 380 -18.93 22.62 5.85
CA GLU A 380 -18.36 23.35 4.71
C GLU A 380 -16.83 23.43 4.73
N CYS A 381 -16.22 23.49 5.92
CA CYS A 381 -14.77 23.52 6.09
C CYS A 381 -14.09 22.20 5.66
N THR A 382 -14.72 21.05 5.89
CA THR A 382 -14.19 19.74 5.47
C THR A 382 -14.45 19.48 4.00
N ARG A 383 -15.58 19.95 3.45
CA ARG A 383 -15.81 20.00 1.99
C ARG A 383 -14.73 20.82 1.30
N ALA A 384 -14.40 22.01 1.82
CA ALA A 384 -13.36 22.87 1.28
C ALA A 384 -11.95 22.23 1.32
N ARG A 385 -11.60 21.53 2.42
CA ARG A 385 -10.33 20.79 2.54
C ARG A 385 -10.25 19.57 1.61
N LEU A 386 -11.32 18.78 1.49
CA LEU A 386 -11.37 17.63 0.57
C LEU A 386 -11.34 18.08 -0.90
N LEU A 387 -12.02 19.18 -1.22
CA LEU A 387 -11.91 19.82 -2.54
C LEU A 387 -10.50 20.32 -2.79
N SER A 388 -9.80 20.87 -1.79
CA SER A 388 -8.41 21.35 -1.93
C SER A 388 -7.42 20.24 -2.30
N TRP A 389 -7.64 19.01 -1.84
CA TRP A 389 -6.82 17.85 -2.22
C TRP A 389 -7.14 17.33 -3.63
N ARG A 390 -8.35 17.61 -4.15
CA ARG A 390 -8.76 17.37 -5.54
C ARG A 390 -8.39 18.51 -6.51
N ARG A 391 -7.77 19.61 -6.05
CA ARG A 391 -7.37 20.76 -6.87
C ARG A 391 -6.11 20.49 -7.72
N GLN A 392 -6.19 19.50 -8.60
CA GLN A 392 -5.49 19.57 -9.89
C GLN A 392 -6.44 19.90 -11.05
N TYR A 393 -7.76 19.79 -10.85
CA TYR A 393 -8.74 20.34 -11.78
C TYR A 393 -9.91 20.97 -11.02
N VAL A 394 -9.94 22.30 -11.01
CA VAL A 394 -11.11 23.09 -10.63
C VAL A 394 -11.94 23.27 -11.90
N PRO A 395 -13.23 22.89 -11.95
CA PRO A 395 -14.12 23.43 -12.95
C PRO A 395 -14.19 24.94 -12.68
N LEU A 396 -13.69 25.70 -13.65
CA LEU A 396 -13.61 27.16 -13.61
C LEU A 396 -15.00 27.72 -13.33
N GLU A 397 -15.11 28.68 -12.40
CA GLU A 397 -16.33 29.46 -12.28
C GLU A 397 -16.56 30.16 -13.63
N VAL A 398 -17.72 29.88 -14.22
CA VAL A 398 -17.94 30.06 -15.65
C VAL A 398 -18.33 31.51 -15.90
N PHE A 399 -17.49 32.23 -16.64
CA PHE A 399 -17.91 33.45 -17.30
C PHE A 399 -18.60 33.07 -18.61
N ASP A 400 -19.83 33.56 -18.79
CA ASP A 400 -20.62 33.34 -20.01
C ASP A 400 -19.88 33.86 -21.25
N TRP A 401 -19.84 33.05 -22.32
CA TRP A 401 -19.19 33.40 -23.60
C TRP A 401 -19.67 34.75 -24.13
N HIS A 402 -20.97 35.07 -23.98
CA HIS A 402 -21.53 36.37 -24.38
C HIS A 402 -20.95 37.54 -23.57
N SER A 403 -20.55 37.31 -22.33
CA SER A 403 -19.93 38.32 -21.48
C SER A 403 -18.45 38.52 -21.83
N ALA A 404 -17.75 37.44 -22.23
CA ALA A 404 -16.38 37.52 -22.73
C ALA A 404 -16.28 38.30 -24.05
N THR A 405 -17.21 38.08 -24.99
CA THR A 405 -17.26 38.85 -26.25
C THR A 405 -17.55 40.33 -25.98
N ARG A 406 -18.50 40.64 -25.08
CA ARG A 406 -18.80 42.03 -24.67
C ARG A 406 -17.61 42.73 -23.99
N ALA A 407 -16.73 41.97 -23.35
CA ALA A 407 -15.51 42.48 -22.73
C ALA A 407 -14.33 42.62 -23.71
N GLY A 408 -14.52 42.34 -25.00
CA GLY A 408 -13.48 42.45 -26.03
C GLY A 408 -12.43 41.34 -25.97
N LEU A 409 -12.76 40.18 -25.39
CA LEU A 409 -11.85 39.03 -25.25
C LEU A 409 -11.92 38.06 -26.45
N SER A 410 -12.09 38.62 -27.66
CA SER A 410 -12.12 37.91 -28.93
C SER A 410 -11.21 38.62 -29.93
N SER A 411 -10.53 37.88 -30.80
CA SER A 411 -9.69 38.42 -31.88
C SER A 411 -9.77 37.57 -33.13
N THR A 412 -9.19 38.04 -34.24
CA THR A 412 -9.11 37.27 -35.49
C THR A 412 -8.30 35.98 -35.34
N LEU A 413 -7.37 35.91 -34.39
CA LEU A 413 -6.56 34.73 -34.06
C LEU A 413 -7.20 33.88 -32.94
N PHE A 414 -8.27 34.36 -32.31
CA PHE A 414 -8.98 33.69 -31.24
C PHE A 414 -10.46 34.07 -31.27
N ASP A 415 -11.17 33.43 -32.20
CA ASP A 415 -12.59 33.67 -32.43
C ASP A 415 -13.45 32.79 -31.52
N ILE A 416 -14.14 33.43 -30.58
CA ILE A 416 -15.11 32.78 -29.69
C ILE A 416 -16.55 32.91 -30.19
N GLU A 417 -16.81 33.72 -31.22
CA GLU A 417 -18.15 33.93 -31.79
C GLU A 417 -18.65 32.69 -32.53
N ALA A 418 -17.75 31.95 -33.18
CA ALA A 418 -18.06 30.65 -33.78
C ALA A 418 -18.59 29.65 -32.73
N ASN A 419 -17.97 29.59 -31.55
CA ASN A 419 -18.38 28.68 -30.47
C ASN A 419 -19.73 29.06 -29.87
N ILE A 420 -20.04 30.36 -29.80
CA ILE A 420 -21.36 30.88 -29.38
C ILE A 420 -22.43 30.50 -30.41
N ARG A 421 -22.13 30.66 -31.71
CA ARG A 421 -23.06 30.34 -32.80
C ARG A 421 -23.38 28.85 -32.87
N ASP A 422 -22.38 28.00 -32.63
CA ASP A 422 -22.50 26.54 -32.74
C ASP A 422 -23.02 25.90 -31.43
N GLY A 423 -23.30 26.70 -30.40
CA GLY A 423 -23.89 26.25 -29.13
C GLY A 423 -22.97 25.32 -28.34
N ASP A 424 -21.65 25.60 -28.35
CA ASP A 424 -20.67 24.74 -27.68
C ASP A 424 -20.94 24.67 -26.16
N ALA A 425 -21.18 23.46 -25.67
CA ALA A 425 -21.48 23.18 -24.27
C ALA A 425 -20.25 23.23 -23.35
N ARG A 426 -19.05 23.44 -23.89
CA ARG A 426 -17.82 23.59 -23.09
C ARG A 426 -17.85 24.87 -22.27
N ALA A 427 -17.48 24.75 -21.00
CA ALA A 427 -17.23 25.90 -20.12
C ALA A 427 -16.13 26.76 -20.75
N GLY A 428 -16.36 28.06 -20.82
CA GLY A 428 -15.46 28.99 -21.49
C GLY A 428 -14.13 29.22 -20.79
N LEU A 429 -13.56 30.40 -21.01
CA LEU A 429 -12.27 30.78 -20.46
C LEU A 429 -12.29 30.81 -18.91
N ASP A 430 -11.14 30.56 -18.30
CA ASP A 430 -10.89 30.70 -16.85
C ASP A 430 -11.15 32.14 -16.38
N GLU A 431 -12.04 32.31 -15.39
CA GLU A 431 -12.38 33.61 -14.81
C GLU A 431 -11.15 34.35 -14.25
N ALA A 432 -10.28 33.66 -13.51
CA ALA A 432 -9.09 34.27 -12.95
C ALA A 432 -8.15 34.76 -14.06
N GLY A 433 -8.05 33.96 -15.13
CA GLY A 433 -7.28 34.32 -16.31
C GLY A 433 -7.87 35.47 -17.12
N MET A 434 -9.20 35.58 -17.20
CA MET A 434 -9.86 36.69 -17.88
C MET A 434 -9.77 37.99 -17.10
N GLN A 435 -9.94 37.96 -15.77
CA GLN A 435 -9.74 39.15 -14.94
C GLN A 435 -8.32 39.71 -15.07
N GLN A 436 -7.31 38.83 -15.12
CA GLN A 436 -5.92 39.22 -15.39
C GLN A 436 -5.74 39.84 -16.77
N LEU A 437 -6.31 39.24 -17.82
CA LEU A 437 -6.24 39.79 -19.18
C LEU A 437 -6.92 41.16 -19.26
N HIS A 438 -8.11 41.29 -18.67
CA HIS A 438 -8.85 42.55 -18.63
C HIS A 438 -8.07 43.62 -17.88
N HIS A 439 -7.42 43.28 -16.77
CA HIS A 439 -6.55 44.19 -16.03
C HIS A 439 -5.34 44.64 -16.84
N ILE A 440 -4.68 43.72 -17.53
CA ILE A 440 -3.53 44.03 -18.42
C ILE A 440 -3.97 44.96 -19.56
N MET A 441 -5.11 44.68 -20.20
CA MET A 441 -5.68 45.50 -21.26
C MET A 441 -6.04 46.91 -20.75
N GLN A 442 -6.68 47.03 -19.58
CA GLN A 442 -7.05 48.31 -18.99
C GLN A 442 -5.84 49.15 -18.55
N GLN A 443 -4.82 48.51 -17.96
CA GLN A 443 -3.64 49.22 -17.46
C GLN A 443 -2.70 49.69 -18.56
N GLN A 444 -2.57 48.89 -19.63
CA GLN A 444 -1.55 49.13 -20.65
C GLN A 444 -2.13 49.62 -21.99
N GLY A 445 -3.47 49.59 -22.14
CA GLY A 445 -4.15 50.04 -23.36
C GLY A 445 -3.83 49.17 -24.59
N ILE A 446 -3.46 47.91 -24.38
CA ILE A 446 -3.04 46.98 -25.43
C ILE A 446 -4.18 46.06 -25.89
N SER A 447 -4.02 45.46 -27.07
CA SER A 447 -5.00 44.54 -27.63
C SER A 447 -5.08 43.21 -26.87
N PHE A 448 -6.17 42.46 -27.09
CA PHE A 448 -6.38 41.16 -26.43
C PHE A 448 -5.26 40.16 -26.70
N ASP A 449 -4.76 40.08 -27.93
CA ASP A 449 -3.69 39.15 -28.30
C ASP A 449 -2.35 39.54 -27.66
N GLU A 450 -2.05 40.84 -27.58
CA GLU A 450 -0.86 41.35 -26.89
C GLU A 450 -0.94 41.08 -25.39
N ALA A 451 -2.10 41.29 -24.77
CA ALA A 451 -2.33 40.98 -23.36
C ALA A 451 -2.17 39.48 -23.07
N ARG A 452 -2.64 38.61 -23.97
CA ARG A 452 -2.44 37.15 -23.88
C ARG A 452 -0.99 36.76 -23.97
N LEU A 453 -0.25 37.30 -24.93
CA LEU A 453 1.18 37.04 -25.09
C LEU A 453 1.96 37.48 -23.86
N GLN A 454 1.64 38.65 -23.31
CA GLN A 454 2.31 39.17 -22.12
C GLN A 454 2.01 38.33 -20.88
N ARG A 455 0.74 37.96 -20.65
CA ARG A 455 0.34 37.06 -19.56
C ARG A 455 1.07 35.71 -19.68
N HIS A 456 1.16 35.16 -20.88
CA HIS A 456 1.85 33.90 -21.13
C HIS A 456 3.35 34.00 -20.80
N ARG A 457 4.03 35.06 -21.24
CA ARG A 457 5.44 35.32 -20.91
C ARG A 457 5.66 35.47 -19.40
N GLN A 458 4.78 36.17 -18.70
CA GLN A 458 4.84 36.30 -17.24
C GLN A 458 4.68 34.94 -16.55
N LEU A 459 3.77 34.09 -17.03
CA LEU A 459 3.56 32.75 -16.50
C LEU A 459 4.80 31.86 -16.68
N LEU A 460 5.44 31.91 -17.86
CA LEU A 460 6.68 31.19 -18.12
C LEU A 460 7.79 31.64 -17.17
N GLN A 461 7.96 32.95 -17.00
CA GLN A 461 8.97 33.50 -16.10
C GLN A 461 8.72 33.12 -14.62
N GLN A 462 7.47 33.15 -14.15
CA GLN A 462 7.08 32.71 -12.80
C GLN A 462 7.42 31.24 -12.55
N ASN A 463 7.31 30.41 -13.59
CA ASN A 463 7.64 28.98 -13.54
C ASN A 463 9.11 28.69 -13.87
N ARG A 464 9.99 29.70 -13.85
CA ARG A 464 11.43 29.58 -14.18
C ARG A 464 11.65 28.98 -15.57
N ILE A 465 10.90 29.44 -16.57
CA ILE A 465 11.08 29.13 -17.98
C ILE A 465 11.39 30.43 -18.71
N ASP A 466 12.36 30.41 -19.62
CA ASP A 466 12.69 31.57 -20.45
C ASP A 466 11.51 31.90 -21.37
N PRO A 467 10.92 33.10 -21.26
CA PRO A 467 9.75 33.49 -22.06
C PRO A 467 10.05 33.71 -23.55
N GLN A 468 11.32 33.78 -23.97
CA GLN A 468 11.70 33.90 -25.38
C GLN A 468 12.02 32.55 -26.02
N THR A 469 12.74 31.69 -25.31
CA THR A 469 13.22 30.41 -25.85
C THR A 469 12.37 29.20 -25.42
N GLY A 470 11.56 29.33 -24.37
CA GLY A 470 10.79 28.24 -23.79
C GLY A 470 11.62 27.24 -22.97
N ILE A 471 12.92 27.52 -22.75
CA ILE A 471 13.85 26.63 -22.06
C ILE A 471 13.73 26.82 -20.54
N PRO A 472 13.72 25.74 -19.73
CA PRO A 472 13.76 25.88 -18.28
C PRO A 472 15.05 26.58 -17.81
N LEU A 473 14.89 27.60 -16.97
CA LEU A 473 15.96 28.35 -16.33
C LEU A 473 16.47 27.67 -15.05
N ASP A 474 15.94 26.50 -14.69
CA ASP A 474 16.41 25.70 -13.56
C ASP A 474 17.76 25.06 -13.89
N ALA A 475 18.76 25.25 -13.01
CA ALA A 475 20.08 24.65 -13.13
C ALA A 475 20.05 23.11 -13.11
N LYS A 476 18.97 22.48 -12.64
CA LYS A 476 18.75 21.02 -12.73
C LYS A 476 18.28 20.54 -14.10
N ALA A 477 17.73 21.41 -14.95
CA ALA A 477 17.23 21.04 -16.27
C ALA A 477 18.34 20.98 -17.34
N VAL A 478 19.51 21.57 -17.06
CA VAL A 478 20.69 21.46 -17.91
C VAL A 478 21.59 20.36 -17.36
N THR A 479 21.33 19.12 -17.75
CA THR A 479 22.33 18.06 -17.67
C THR A 479 23.42 18.38 -18.68
N ARG A 480 24.57 18.88 -18.23
CA ARG A 480 25.80 18.82 -19.03
C ARG A 480 26.28 17.36 -19.01
N LEU A 481 26.30 16.79 -20.22
CA LEU A 481 26.89 15.52 -20.69
C LEU A 481 27.04 14.39 -19.68
#